data_AF-A0A1F8RDD9-F1
#
_entry.id   AF-A0A1F8RDD9-F1
#
_cell.length_a   1.000
_cell.length_b   1.000
_cell.length_c   1.000
_cell.angle_alpha   90.00
_cell.angle_beta   90.00
_cell.angle_gamma   90.00
#
_symmetry.space_group_name_H-M   'P 1'
#
loop_
_entity.id
_entity.type
_entity.pdbx_description
1 polymer ?
#
loop_
_entity_poly.entity_id
_entity_poly.type
_entity_poly.pdbx_seq_one_letter_code
_entity_poly.pdbx_strand_id
1 'polypeptide(L)'
;MWGHHLETRTDGRALEYGLHLDGLDASRNPGDVRLVAQDGINRMRGPGTDDECVQFPSELDLGPIFLTPDSLFAPDQLSEPLVAVKPETIAGTETIHYTLRQASLGKWRDLVIDLWRNESTGATMRYDLRVTGADPLFEAGEGVLTGRFLVSEVGTQTIEPIAGCEIDLPLPHDATHLVRVPGLISFESAAAAAETAAFYQAELAKTGWEPVAEPQASGDAVVLSYRQGAQRLDINIEAKTGGVHVELLLTSE
;
A
#
# COMPACT_ATOMS: atom_id res chain seq x y z
N MET A 1 -8.53 -23.88 -0.86
CA MET A 1 -9.38 -22.81 -0.29
C MET A 1 -8.41 -21.80 0.26
N TRP A 2 -8.53 -20.54 -0.13
CA TRP A 2 -7.65 -19.46 0.31
C TRP A 2 -8.46 -18.40 1.04
N GLY A 3 -7.81 -17.69 1.96
CA GLY A 3 -8.38 -16.58 2.74
C GLY A 3 -7.62 -15.28 2.51
N HIS A 4 -8.36 -14.17 2.42
CA HIS A 4 -7.82 -12.80 2.45
C HIS A 4 -8.46 -12.08 3.63
N HIS A 5 -7.63 -11.73 4.60
CA HIS A 5 -8.04 -11.13 5.86
C HIS A 5 -7.43 -9.74 5.92
N LEU A 6 -8.26 -8.72 5.75
CA LEU A 6 -7.86 -7.33 5.85
C LEU A 6 -8.46 -6.69 7.10
N GLU A 7 -7.59 -6.27 8.01
CA GLU A 7 -7.94 -5.39 9.12
C GLU A 7 -7.61 -3.95 8.74
N THR A 8 -8.52 -3.00 9.00
CA THR A 8 -8.30 -1.58 8.75
C THR A 8 -8.61 -0.77 10.00
N ARG A 9 -7.69 0.13 10.37
CA ARG A 9 -7.78 0.96 11.57
C ARG A 9 -7.45 2.40 11.25
N THR A 10 -8.06 3.36 11.94
CA THR A 10 -7.73 4.79 11.81
C THR A 10 -7.78 5.51 13.15
N ASP A 11 -6.78 6.35 13.43
CA ASP A 11 -6.79 7.25 14.59
C ASP A 11 -7.14 8.70 14.20
N GLY A 12 -7.60 8.91 12.95
CA GLY A 12 -7.89 10.23 12.37
C GLY A 12 -6.67 10.96 11.80
N ARG A 13 -5.44 10.50 12.07
CA ARG A 13 -4.20 11.04 11.48
C ARG A 13 -3.50 10.01 10.60
N ALA A 14 -3.54 8.76 11.00
CA ALA A 14 -3.01 7.62 10.28
C ALA A 14 -4.13 6.63 9.90
N LEU A 15 -3.87 5.88 8.85
CA LEU A 15 -4.69 4.76 8.39
C LEU A 15 -3.79 3.53 8.31
N GLU A 16 -4.17 2.47 9.01
CA GLU A 16 -3.44 1.21 9.09
C GLU A 16 -4.22 0.10 8.38
N TYR A 17 -3.48 -0.74 7.66
CA TYR A 17 -3.95 -1.96 7.05
C TYR A 17 -3.11 -3.13 7.54
N GLY A 18 -3.75 -4.19 8.02
CA GLY A 18 -3.14 -5.47 8.32
C GLY A 18 -3.68 -6.52 7.37
N LEU A 19 -2.85 -7.00 6.45
CA LEU A 19 -3.20 -8.05 5.50
C LEU A 19 -2.61 -9.38 5.93
N HIS A 20 -3.48 -10.39 6.09
CA HIS A 20 -3.11 -11.78 6.27
C HIS A 20 -3.68 -12.65 5.15
N LEU A 21 -2.85 -13.52 4.58
CA LEU A 21 -3.20 -14.44 3.51
C LEU A 21 -2.97 -15.89 3.93
N ASP A 22 -3.97 -16.74 3.73
CA ASP A 22 -3.89 -18.16 4.04
C ASP A 22 -4.34 -19.06 2.88
N GLY A 23 -3.95 -20.33 2.93
CA GLY A 23 -4.41 -21.36 1.99
C GLY A 23 -3.91 -21.21 0.55
N LEU A 24 -2.99 -20.28 0.30
CA LEU A 24 -2.27 -20.12 -0.96
C LEU A 24 -1.00 -20.99 -0.98
N ASP A 25 -0.63 -21.49 -2.16
CA ASP A 25 0.67 -22.13 -2.36
C ASP A 25 1.80 -21.10 -2.18
N ALA A 26 2.97 -21.55 -1.72
CA ALA A 26 4.11 -20.66 -1.46
C ALA A 26 4.54 -19.82 -2.68
N SER A 27 4.34 -20.32 -3.91
CA SER A 27 4.64 -19.56 -5.13
C SER A 27 3.63 -18.47 -5.47
N ARG A 28 2.48 -18.44 -4.79
CA ARG A 28 1.38 -17.49 -5.00
C ARG A 28 1.06 -16.66 -3.76
N ASN A 29 1.66 -17.00 -2.61
CA ASN A 29 1.48 -16.24 -1.38
C ASN A 29 2.53 -15.11 -1.34
N PRO A 30 2.15 -13.85 -1.57
CA PRO A 30 3.09 -12.75 -1.47
C PRO A 30 3.52 -12.49 -0.03
N GLY A 31 2.90 -13.11 0.98
CA GLY A 31 3.19 -12.89 2.40
C GLY A 31 2.30 -11.84 3.04
N ASP A 32 2.22 -11.90 4.37
CA ASP A 32 1.47 -10.93 5.17
C ASP A 32 2.16 -9.57 5.16
N VAL A 33 1.38 -8.49 5.24
CA VAL A 33 1.93 -7.13 5.32
C VAL A 33 1.12 -6.25 6.26
N ARG A 34 1.83 -5.38 6.97
CA ARG A 34 1.27 -4.24 7.69
C ARG A 34 1.63 -2.96 6.94
N LEU A 35 0.64 -2.16 6.59
CA LEU A 35 0.82 -0.84 5.98
C LEU A 35 0.27 0.24 6.88
N VAL A 36 1.01 1.33 7.05
CA VAL A 36 0.56 2.55 7.73
C VAL A 36 0.72 3.73 6.77
N ALA A 37 -0.40 4.34 6.42
CA ALA A 37 -0.49 5.58 5.66
C ALA A 37 -0.57 6.76 6.63
N GLN A 38 0.40 7.67 6.58
CA GLN A 38 0.46 8.86 7.43
C GLN A 38 1.22 9.97 6.71
N ASP A 39 0.68 11.20 6.77
CA ASP A 39 1.32 12.41 6.21
C ASP A 39 1.68 12.28 4.72
N GLY A 40 0.79 11.66 3.93
CA GLY A 40 0.98 11.44 2.49
C GLY A 40 1.98 10.33 2.13
N ILE A 41 2.45 9.57 3.12
CA ILE A 41 3.45 8.52 2.94
C ILE A 41 2.88 7.19 3.43
N ASN A 42 2.95 6.18 2.57
CA ASN A 42 2.70 4.80 2.92
C ASN A 42 4.02 4.15 3.38
N ARG A 43 3.97 3.44 4.51
CA ARG A 43 5.06 2.59 5.00
C ARG A 43 4.53 1.18 5.18
N MET A 44 5.22 0.21 4.63
CA MET A 44 4.80 -1.18 4.61
C MET A 44 5.92 -2.09 5.07
N ARG A 45 5.58 -3.09 5.88
CA ARG A 45 6.52 -4.12 6.36
C ARG A 45 5.80 -5.43 6.68
N GLY A 46 6.45 -6.55 6.44
CA GLY A 46 6.04 -7.87 6.88
C GLY A 46 6.68 -8.97 6.04
N PRO A 47 6.27 -10.24 6.19
CA PRO A 47 6.73 -11.31 5.34
C PRO A 47 6.66 -11.01 3.85
N GLY A 48 5.66 -10.24 3.38
CA GLY A 48 5.56 -9.88 1.97
C GLY A 48 6.47 -8.77 1.48
N THR A 49 7.30 -8.23 2.36
CA THR A 49 8.40 -7.32 2.04
C THR A 49 9.73 -7.87 2.53
N ASP A 50 9.85 -9.18 2.74
CA ASP A 50 11.00 -9.83 3.37
C ASP A 50 11.36 -9.21 4.74
N ASP A 51 10.36 -8.74 5.48
CA ASP A 51 10.48 -7.99 6.74
C ASP A 51 11.31 -6.71 6.64
N GLU A 52 11.55 -6.21 5.43
CA GLU A 52 12.16 -4.91 5.17
C GLU A 52 11.10 -3.81 5.03
N CYS A 53 11.45 -2.56 5.36
CA CYS A 53 10.50 -1.47 5.20
C CYS A 53 10.49 -0.93 3.75
N VAL A 54 9.30 -0.96 3.17
CA VAL A 54 8.95 -0.34 1.90
C VAL A 54 8.22 0.97 2.18
N GLN A 55 8.67 2.07 1.58
CA GLN A 55 8.04 3.39 1.71
C GLN A 55 7.71 3.95 0.33
N PHE A 56 6.56 4.59 0.18
CA PHE A 56 6.16 5.20 -1.09
C PHE A 56 5.08 6.26 -0.86
N PRO A 57 4.86 7.15 -1.83
CA PRO A 57 3.82 8.18 -1.73
C PRO A 57 2.41 7.58 -1.69
N SER A 58 1.48 8.26 -1.02
CA SER A 58 0.09 7.80 -0.84
C SER A 58 -0.70 7.67 -2.13
N GLU A 59 -0.31 8.43 -3.15
CA GLU A 59 -0.89 8.47 -4.48
C GLU A 59 -0.45 7.31 -5.38
N LEU A 60 0.58 6.55 -4.98
CA LEU A 60 1.00 5.38 -5.73
C LEU A 60 -0.07 4.28 -5.59
N ASP A 61 -0.67 3.91 -6.72
CA ASP A 61 -1.64 2.83 -6.78
C ASP A 61 -0.94 1.48 -6.54
N LEU A 62 -1.32 0.83 -5.45
CA LEU A 62 -0.85 -0.51 -5.09
C LEU A 62 -1.66 -1.62 -5.78
N GLY A 63 -2.64 -1.25 -6.60
CA GLY A 63 -3.58 -2.19 -7.18
C GLY A 63 -4.45 -2.86 -6.11
N PRO A 64 -4.96 -4.07 -6.37
CA PRO A 64 -6.01 -4.70 -5.58
C PRO A 64 -5.51 -5.36 -4.28
N ILE A 65 -4.37 -4.95 -3.71
CA ILE A 65 -3.82 -5.57 -2.49
C ILE A 65 -4.82 -5.46 -1.32
N PHE A 66 -5.49 -4.31 -1.21
CA PHE A 66 -6.47 -4.02 -0.16
C PHE A 66 -7.89 -4.07 -0.72
N LEU A 67 -8.42 -5.28 -0.81
CA LEU A 67 -9.77 -5.50 -1.30
C LEU A 67 -10.81 -4.96 -0.32
N THR A 68 -11.71 -4.15 -0.86
CA THR A 68 -12.96 -3.78 -0.19
C THR A 68 -14.12 -4.48 -0.90
N PRO A 69 -15.30 -4.57 -0.29
CA PRO A 69 -16.50 -5.09 -0.96
C PRO A 69 -16.73 -4.51 -2.37
N ASP A 70 -16.52 -3.20 -2.53
CA ASP A 70 -16.73 -2.49 -3.79
C ASP A 70 -15.66 -2.82 -4.86
N SER A 71 -14.55 -3.46 -4.46
CA SER A 71 -13.51 -3.93 -5.38
C SER A 71 -13.97 -5.14 -6.22
N LEU A 72 -15.05 -5.84 -5.84
CA LEU A 72 -15.50 -7.06 -6.53
C LEU A 72 -16.51 -6.79 -7.65
N PHE A 73 -17.42 -5.84 -7.44
CA PHE A 73 -18.37 -5.35 -8.43
C PHE A 73 -18.85 -3.96 -8.03
N ALA A 74 -19.13 -3.13 -9.02
CA ALA A 74 -19.59 -1.77 -8.75
C ALA A 74 -21.08 -1.79 -8.31
N PRO A 75 -21.48 -0.99 -7.32
CA PRO A 75 -22.86 -0.97 -6.81
C PRO A 75 -23.92 -0.67 -7.89
N ASP A 76 -23.57 0.07 -8.94
CA ASP A 76 -24.46 0.42 -10.05
C ASP A 76 -24.78 -0.76 -10.98
N GLN A 77 -24.06 -1.88 -10.85
CA GLN A 77 -24.31 -3.10 -11.59
C GLN A 77 -25.44 -3.95 -10.96
N LEU A 78 -25.85 -3.65 -9.73
CA LEU A 78 -26.92 -4.35 -9.03
C LEU A 78 -28.29 -3.90 -9.57
N SER A 79 -29.09 -4.86 -10.04
CA SER A 79 -30.43 -4.57 -10.58
C SER A 79 -31.55 -4.81 -9.57
N GLU A 80 -31.31 -5.71 -8.61
CA GLU A 80 -32.29 -6.05 -7.59
C GLU A 80 -32.26 -5.06 -6.43
N PRO A 81 -33.41 -4.69 -5.84
CA PRO A 81 -33.45 -3.76 -4.73
C PRO A 81 -32.98 -4.41 -3.42
N LEU A 82 -32.39 -3.61 -2.54
CA LEU A 82 -32.19 -3.98 -1.14
C LEU A 82 -33.55 -4.07 -0.42
N VAL A 83 -33.79 -5.19 0.26
CA VAL A 83 -35.00 -5.42 1.05
C VAL A 83 -34.67 -5.33 2.53
N ALA A 84 -35.31 -4.41 3.24
CA ALA A 84 -35.15 -4.29 4.70
C ALA A 84 -35.69 -5.55 5.40
N VAL A 85 -34.90 -6.08 6.32
CA VAL A 85 -35.22 -7.29 7.09
C VAL A 85 -35.65 -6.91 8.51
N LYS A 86 -34.77 -6.27 9.27
CA LYS A 86 -35.01 -5.87 10.67
C LYS A 86 -33.93 -4.90 11.19
N PRO A 87 -34.21 -4.17 12.28
CA PRO A 87 -33.20 -3.42 13.01
C PRO A 87 -32.21 -4.34 13.75
N GLU A 88 -30.93 -3.96 13.78
CA GLU A 88 -29.88 -4.61 14.58
C GLU A 88 -28.84 -3.57 15.06
N THR A 89 -28.06 -3.90 16.09
CA THR A 89 -26.97 -3.06 16.60
C THR A 89 -25.63 -3.70 16.29
N ILE A 90 -24.73 -2.95 15.63
CA ILE A 90 -23.36 -3.38 15.30
C ILE A 90 -22.38 -2.39 15.93
N ALA A 91 -21.42 -2.87 16.72
CA ALA A 91 -20.44 -2.02 17.43
C ALA A 91 -21.07 -0.81 18.14
N GLY A 92 -22.19 -1.03 18.85
CA GLY A 92 -22.92 0.03 19.57
C GLY A 92 -23.71 1.01 18.68
N THR A 93 -23.73 0.80 17.37
CA THR A 93 -24.43 1.66 16.40
C THR A 93 -25.73 1.00 15.94
N GLU A 94 -26.83 1.74 15.97
CA GLU A 94 -28.12 1.28 15.41
C GLU A 94 -28.05 1.17 13.88
N THR A 95 -28.55 0.07 13.34
CA THR A 95 -28.54 -0.23 11.90
C THR A 95 -29.84 -0.91 11.47
N ILE A 96 -30.12 -0.88 10.18
CA ILE A 96 -31.10 -1.74 9.52
C ILE A 96 -30.35 -2.80 8.71
N HIS A 97 -30.70 -4.07 8.91
CA HIS A 97 -30.26 -5.19 8.09
C HIS A 97 -31.08 -5.20 6.80
N TYR A 98 -30.38 -5.17 5.67
CA TYR A 98 -30.90 -5.32 4.32
C TYR A 98 -30.37 -6.60 3.69
N THR A 99 -31.17 -7.19 2.81
CA THR A 99 -30.75 -8.34 2.01
C THR A 99 -31.05 -8.08 0.54
N LEU A 100 -30.15 -8.55 -0.33
CA LEU A 100 -30.32 -8.56 -1.78
C LEU A 100 -29.99 -9.95 -2.30
N ARG A 101 -30.78 -10.41 -3.28
CA ARG A 101 -30.57 -11.68 -3.97
C ARG A 101 -30.70 -11.44 -5.45
N GLN A 102 -29.69 -11.84 -6.21
CA GLN A 102 -29.68 -11.71 -7.66
C GLN A 102 -29.17 -13.01 -8.28
N ALA A 103 -29.94 -13.57 -9.21
CA ALA A 103 -29.62 -14.87 -9.81
C ALA A 103 -28.32 -14.83 -10.62
N SER A 104 -28.04 -13.72 -11.31
CA SER A 104 -26.83 -13.53 -12.10
C SER A 104 -26.40 -12.06 -12.15
N LEU A 105 -25.08 -11.84 -12.14
CA LEU A 105 -24.45 -10.53 -12.31
C LEU A 105 -23.23 -10.69 -13.23
N GLY A 106 -23.39 -10.43 -14.53
CA GLY A 106 -22.34 -10.71 -15.51
C GLY A 106 -21.90 -12.17 -15.49
N LYS A 107 -20.63 -12.44 -15.16
CA LYS A 107 -20.06 -13.79 -15.02
C LYS A 107 -20.40 -14.49 -13.70
N TRP A 108 -21.02 -13.77 -12.76
CA TRP A 108 -21.34 -14.25 -11.43
C TRP A 108 -22.77 -14.79 -11.34
N ARG A 109 -22.98 -15.74 -10.43
CA ARG A 109 -24.26 -16.41 -10.18
C ARG A 109 -24.56 -16.49 -8.69
N ASP A 110 -25.83 -16.65 -8.35
CA ASP A 110 -26.29 -16.87 -6.97
C ASP A 110 -25.79 -15.80 -6.00
N LEU A 111 -25.81 -14.53 -6.43
CA LEU A 111 -25.35 -13.40 -5.63
C LEU A 111 -26.30 -13.17 -4.45
N VAL A 112 -25.71 -13.16 -3.26
CA VAL A 112 -26.37 -12.83 -2.00
C VAL A 112 -25.55 -11.77 -1.30
N ILE A 113 -26.19 -10.65 -0.96
CA ILE A 113 -25.61 -9.58 -0.16
C ILE A 113 -26.48 -9.39 1.08
N ASP A 114 -25.86 -9.35 2.24
CA ASP A 114 -26.46 -8.86 3.47
C ASP A 114 -25.69 -7.62 3.94
N LEU A 115 -26.41 -6.53 4.22
CA LEU A 115 -25.86 -5.22 4.50
C LEU A 115 -26.49 -4.66 5.78
N TRP A 116 -25.68 -4.13 6.69
CA TRP A 116 -26.16 -3.43 7.88
C TRP A 116 -25.77 -1.97 7.77
N ARG A 117 -26.77 -1.11 7.61
CA ARG A 117 -26.57 0.32 7.37
C ARG A 117 -27.17 1.15 8.51
N ASN A 118 -26.42 2.12 8.98
CA ASN A 118 -26.96 3.16 9.85
C ASN A 118 -27.74 4.16 8.99
N GLU A 119 -29.04 4.32 9.27
CA GLU A 119 -29.93 5.15 8.45
C GLU A 119 -29.70 6.67 8.60
N SER A 120 -29.11 7.11 9.72
CA SER A 120 -28.89 8.54 9.95
C SER A 120 -27.60 9.05 9.32
N THR A 121 -26.54 8.24 9.32
CA THR A 121 -25.23 8.60 8.74
C THR A 121 -25.03 8.02 7.34
N GLY A 122 -25.81 7.00 6.98
CA GLY A 122 -25.64 6.23 5.77
C GLY A 122 -24.49 5.23 5.81
N ALA A 123 -23.77 5.10 6.93
CA ALA A 123 -22.59 4.25 7.06
C ALA A 123 -22.93 2.75 7.05
N THR A 124 -22.13 1.96 6.34
CA THR A 124 -22.18 0.50 6.37
C THR A 124 -21.36 -0.02 7.54
N MET A 125 -21.99 -0.75 8.45
CA MET A 125 -21.34 -1.31 9.65
C MET A 125 -20.96 -2.78 9.48
N ARG A 126 -21.66 -3.50 8.60
CA ARG A 126 -21.38 -4.89 8.24
C ARG A 126 -21.84 -5.15 6.82
N TYR A 127 -21.10 -5.97 6.11
CA TYR A 127 -21.43 -6.45 4.78
C TYR A 127 -21.00 -7.91 4.65
N ASP A 128 -21.92 -8.79 4.31
CA ASP A 128 -21.63 -10.19 3.98
C ASP A 128 -21.99 -10.43 2.51
N LEU A 129 -21.07 -11.06 1.78
CA LEU A 129 -21.21 -11.43 0.38
C LEU A 129 -21.09 -12.95 0.25
N ARG A 130 -21.95 -13.53 -0.59
CA ARG A 130 -21.76 -14.86 -1.15
C ARG A 130 -22.11 -14.83 -2.63
N VAL A 131 -21.24 -15.38 -3.46
CA VAL A 131 -21.45 -15.44 -4.91
C VAL A 131 -20.71 -16.61 -5.53
N THR A 132 -21.24 -17.18 -6.61
CA THR A 132 -20.62 -18.26 -7.39
C THR A 132 -20.00 -17.70 -8.67
N GLY A 133 -18.75 -18.03 -8.97
CA GLY A 133 -18.08 -17.58 -10.19
C GLY A 133 -16.58 -17.88 -10.20
N ALA A 134 -15.88 -17.30 -11.18
CA ALA A 134 -14.43 -17.43 -11.30
C ALA A 134 -13.69 -16.59 -10.25
N ASP A 135 -12.61 -17.12 -9.70
CA ASP A 135 -11.69 -16.42 -8.81
C ASP A 135 -11.16 -15.14 -9.49
N PRO A 136 -11.42 -13.95 -8.95
CA PRO A 136 -11.02 -12.70 -9.58
C PRO A 136 -9.56 -12.32 -9.30
N LEU A 137 -8.84 -13.04 -8.44
CA LEU A 137 -7.56 -12.60 -7.87
C LEU A 137 -6.42 -13.59 -8.14
N PHE A 138 -6.63 -14.87 -7.83
CA PHE A 138 -5.56 -15.88 -7.87
C PHE A 138 -5.80 -16.94 -8.95
N GLU A 139 -6.78 -16.72 -9.82
CA GLU A 139 -7.15 -17.60 -10.92
C GLU A 139 -7.35 -19.06 -10.48
N ALA A 140 -7.84 -19.30 -9.26
CA ALA A 140 -8.03 -20.64 -8.71
C ALA A 140 -9.20 -21.45 -9.34
N GLY A 141 -9.78 -20.96 -10.44
CA GLY A 141 -10.90 -21.59 -11.15
C GLY A 141 -12.27 -21.05 -10.71
N GLU A 142 -13.33 -21.83 -10.96
CA GLU A 142 -14.69 -21.51 -10.52
C GLU A 142 -14.98 -22.06 -9.12
N GLY A 143 -15.71 -21.29 -8.31
CA GLY A 143 -16.11 -21.70 -6.98
C GLY A 143 -17.12 -20.75 -6.35
N VAL A 144 -17.20 -20.80 -5.02
CA VAL A 144 -18.00 -19.86 -4.22
C VAL A 144 -17.04 -18.88 -3.54
N LEU A 145 -17.23 -17.61 -3.83
CA LEU A 145 -16.59 -16.50 -3.13
C LEU A 145 -17.48 -16.08 -1.96
N THR A 146 -16.88 -15.93 -0.79
CA THR A 146 -17.52 -15.32 0.38
C THR A 146 -16.69 -14.15 0.84
N GLY A 147 -17.33 -13.01 1.10
CA GLY A 147 -16.69 -11.82 1.66
C GLY A 147 -17.39 -11.39 2.94
N ARG A 148 -16.63 -10.89 3.91
CA ARG A 148 -17.18 -10.26 5.11
C ARG A 148 -16.40 -9.00 5.43
N PHE A 149 -17.13 -7.91 5.58
CA PHE A 149 -16.67 -6.68 6.21
C PHE A 149 -17.47 -6.48 7.50
N LEU A 150 -16.78 -6.11 8.58
CA LEU A 150 -17.39 -5.86 9.88
C LEU A 150 -16.63 -4.74 10.59
N VAL A 151 -17.34 -3.69 10.98
CA VAL A 151 -16.84 -2.73 11.96
C VAL A 151 -16.88 -3.40 13.33
N SER A 152 -15.71 -3.76 13.85
CA SER A 152 -15.55 -4.44 15.13
C SER A 152 -15.63 -3.48 16.32
N GLU A 153 -15.05 -2.28 16.17
CA GLU A 153 -14.94 -1.28 17.23
C GLU A 153 -15.06 0.13 16.66
N VAL A 154 -15.68 1.02 17.44
CA VAL A 154 -15.74 2.46 17.17
C VAL A 154 -15.25 3.18 18.42
N GLY A 155 -14.16 3.93 18.30
CA GLY A 155 -13.54 4.60 19.44
C GLY A 155 -12.19 5.22 19.12
N THR A 156 -11.58 5.82 20.14
CA THR A 156 -10.20 6.32 20.05
C THR A 156 -9.24 5.15 20.02
N GLN A 157 -8.31 5.18 19.08
CA GLN A 157 -7.22 4.21 18.97
C GLN A 157 -5.91 4.93 18.66
N THR A 158 -4.79 4.22 18.82
CA THR A 158 -3.46 4.72 18.45
C THR A 158 -2.86 3.76 17.43
N ILE A 159 -2.27 4.33 16.38
CA ILE A 159 -1.55 3.57 15.35
C ILE A 159 -0.08 3.88 15.52
N GLU A 160 0.69 2.83 15.78
CA GLU A 160 2.15 2.95 15.89
C GLU A 160 2.77 3.07 14.50
N PRO A 161 3.82 3.89 14.31
CA PRO A 161 4.56 3.91 13.06
C PRO A 161 5.16 2.53 12.70
N ILE A 162 5.47 2.33 11.42
CA ILE A 162 6.31 1.19 11.00
C ILE A 162 7.76 1.51 11.35
N ALA A 163 8.37 0.70 12.21
CA ALA A 163 9.78 0.83 12.58
C ALA A 163 10.72 0.31 11.48
N GLY A 164 11.94 0.87 11.39
CA GLY A 164 12.95 0.46 10.40
C GLY A 164 12.81 1.17 9.04
N CYS A 165 12.00 2.23 8.99
CA CYS A 165 11.81 3.05 7.80
C CYS A 165 12.72 4.29 7.77
N GLU A 166 13.60 4.43 8.76
CA GLU A 166 14.59 5.49 8.80
C GLU A 166 15.54 5.36 7.59
N ILE A 167 15.85 6.51 6.97
CA ILE A 167 16.79 6.58 5.85
C ILE A 167 18.12 7.08 6.40
N ASP A 168 19.12 6.21 6.37
CA ASP A 168 20.48 6.51 6.82
C ASP A 168 21.36 7.08 5.67
N LEU A 169 20.75 7.90 4.83
CA LEU A 169 21.41 8.60 3.72
C LEU A 169 20.92 10.04 3.68
N PRO A 170 21.79 11.00 3.32
CA PRO A 170 21.38 12.38 3.20
C PRO A 170 20.34 12.53 2.07
N LEU A 171 19.22 13.18 2.38
CA LEU A 171 18.21 13.58 1.41
C LEU A 171 18.16 15.11 1.33
N PRO A 172 18.04 15.70 0.13
CA PRO A 172 17.73 17.10 -0.01
C PRO A 172 16.43 17.47 0.73
N HIS A 173 16.37 18.67 1.31
CA HIS A 173 15.20 19.14 2.07
C HIS A 173 13.91 19.26 1.24
N ASP A 174 14.05 19.36 -0.08
CA ASP A 174 12.97 19.45 -1.06
C ASP A 174 12.68 18.11 -1.74
N ALA A 175 13.22 16.99 -1.21
CA ALA A 175 12.92 15.65 -1.72
C ALA A 175 11.42 15.35 -1.63
N THR A 176 10.83 14.98 -2.76
CA THR A 176 9.41 14.63 -2.93
C THR A 176 9.28 13.30 -3.66
N HIS A 177 8.07 12.73 -3.70
CA HIS A 177 7.79 11.44 -4.34
C HIS A 177 8.76 10.32 -3.90
N LEU A 178 9.13 10.32 -2.62
CA LEU A 178 10.11 9.40 -2.06
C LEU A 178 9.60 7.96 -2.07
N VAL A 179 10.27 7.10 -2.82
CA VAL A 179 10.10 5.65 -2.83
C VAL A 179 11.34 5.02 -2.20
N ARG A 180 11.12 4.05 -1.31
CA ARG A 180 12.15 3.21 -0.70
C ARG A 180 11.71 1.76 -0.79
N VAL A 181 12.59 0.94 -1.34
CA VAL A 181 12.51 -0.52 -1.30
C VAL A 181 13.88 -1.05 -0.88
N PRO A 182 14.02 -2.33 -0.52
CA PRO A 182 15.31 -2.88 -0.13
C PRO A 182 16.40 -2.58 -1.18
N GLY A 183 17.47 -1.91 -0.77
CA GLY A 183 18.61 -1.54 -1.62
C GLY A 183 18.38 -0.34 -2.55
N LEU A 184 17.18 0.23 -2.66
CA LEU A 184 16.91 1.36 -3.55
C LEU A 184 16.09 2.45 -2.86
N ILE A 185 16.55 3.69 -2.95
CA ILE A 185 15.77 4.88 -2.65
C ILE A 185 15.67 5.72 -3.91
N SER A 186 14.48 6.19 -4.27
CA SER A 186 14.30 7.16 -5.34
C SER A 186 13.42 8.31 -4.90
N PHE A 187 13.66 9.50 -5.46
CA PHE A 187 12.89 10.70 -5.16
C PHE A 187 13.09 11.75 -6.24
N GLU A 188 12.28 12.81 -6.17
CA GLU A 188 12.39 13.99 -7.03
C GLU A 188 12.80 15.22 -6.23
N SER A 189 13.58 16.12 -6.84
CA SER A 189 13.98 17.41 -6.27
C SER A 189 13.91 18.50 -7.32
N ALA A 190 13.65 19.74 -6.92
CA ALA A 190 13.62 20.90 -7.81
C ALA A 190 15.02 21.46 -8.12
N ALA A 191 16.06 20.95 -7.44
CA ALA A 191 17.45 21.36 -7.64
C ALA A 191 17.97 20.94 -9.02
N ALA A 192 19.02 21.63 -9.50
CA ALA A 192 19.71 21.21 -10.71
C ALA A 192 20.57 19.95 -10.46
N ALA A 193 20.86 19.17 -11.51
CA ALA A 193 21.71 17.97 -11.41
C ALA A 193 23.10 18.27 -10.81
N ALA A 194 23.73 19.38 -11.20
CA ALA A 194 25.02 19.79 -10.65
C ALA A 194 24.95 20.17 -9.16
N GLU A 195 23.86 20.83 -8.73
CA GLU A 195 23.64 21.20 -7.34
C GLU A 195 23.37 19.95 -6.48
N THR A 196 22.58 19.02 -7.00
CA THR A 196 22.28 17.73 -6.36
C THR A 196 23.55 16.88 -6.22
N ALA A 197 24.39 16.84 -7.25
CA ALA A 197 25.67 16.13 -7.19
C ALA A 197 26.60 16.74 -6.14
N ALA A 198 26.69 18.07 -6.09
CA ALA A 198 27.47 18.80 -5.09
C ALA A 198 26.95 18.57 -3.67
N PHE A 199 25.62 18.50 -3.49
CA PHE A 199 25.00 18.14 -2.21
C PHE A 199 25.49 16.77 -1.72
N TYR A 200 25.40 15.73 -2.57
CA TYR A 200 25.85 14.40 -2.18
C TYR A 200 27.35 14.32 -1.91
N GLN A 201 28.18 14.96 -2.74
CA GLN A 201 29.62 15.07 -2.49
C GLN A 201 29.94 15.69 -1.12
N ALA A 202 29.23 16.75 -0.75
CA ALA A 202 29.45 17.45 0.51
C ALA A 202 28.92 16.68 1.73
N GLU A 203 27.71 16.12 1.66
CA GLU A 203 27.10 15.42 2.79
C GLU A 203 27.74 14.05 3.03
N LEU A 204 27.98 13.26 1.98
CA LEU A 204 28.54 11.91 2.12
C LEU A 204 29.97 11.93 2.69
N ALA A 205 30.77 12.92 2.30
CA ALA A 205 32.11 13.11 2.85
C ALA A 205 32.11 13.34 4.37
N LYS A 206 31.08 13.98 4.93
CA LYS A 206 30.94 14.19 6.39
C LYS A 206 30.62 12.90 7.14
N THR A 207 29.97 11.96 6.45
CA THR A 207 29.55 10.66 6.99
C THR A 207 30.55 9.53 6.72
N GLY A 208 31.75 9.83 6.19
CA GLY A 208 32.82 8.85 6.00
C GLY A 208 32.67 7.96 4.76
N TRP A 209 31.83 8.35 3.81
CA TRP A 209 31.81 7.74 2.47
C TRP A 209 32.96 8.28 1.64
N GLU A 210 33.65 7.38 0.94
CA GLU A 210 34.77 7.72 0.06
C GLU A 210 34.37 7.54 -1.41
N PRO A 211 34.71 8.49 -2.30
CA PRO A 211 34.43 8.33 -3.73
C PRO A 211 35.24 7.17 -4.31
N VAL A 212 34.58 6.30 -5.08
CA VAL A 212 35.21 5.17 -5.78
C VAL A 212 35.76 5.60 -7.14
N ALA A 213 35.12 6.60 -7.76
CA ALA A 213 35.50 7.16 -9.04
C ALA A 213 35.14 8.66 -9.08
N GLU A 214 35.73 9.36 -10.06
CA GLU A 214 35.30 10.71 -10.40
C GLU A 214 33.85 10.71 -10.92
N PRO A 215 33.05 11.77 -10.67
CA PRO A 215 31.71 11.91 -11.21
C PRO A 215 31.66 11.68 -12.71
N GLN A 216 30.76 10.82 -13.16
CA GLN A 216 30.56 10.55 -14.58
C GLN A 216 29.33 11.31 -15.05
N ALA A 217 29.53 12.33 -15.89
CA ALA A 217 28.45 13.02 -16.58
C ALA A 217 28.25 12.42 -17.97
N SER A 218 27.02 12.01 -18.30
CA SER A 218 26.65 11.47 -19.60
C SER A 218 25.28 12.00 -20.03
N GLY A 219 25.27 12.95 -20.95
CA GLY A 219 24.03 13.62 -21.38
C GLY A 219 23.39 14.35 -20.21
N ASP A 220 22.13 14.00 -19.92
CA ASP A 220 21.33 14.59 -18.84
C ASP A 220 21.47 13.85 -17.50
N ALA A 221 22.38 12.86 -17.40
CA ALA A 221 22.62 12.08 -16.20
C ALA A 221 24.00 12.35 -15.58
N VAL A 222 24.05 12.37 -14.24
CA VAL A 222 25.27 12.38 -13.44
C VAL A 222 25.27 11.15 -12.54
N VAL A 223 26.34 10.36 -12.61
CA VAL A 223 26.54 9.19 -11.76
C VAL A 223 27.67 9.44 -10.78
N LEU A 224 27.41 9.19 -9.50
CA LEU A 224 28.39 9.21 -8.42
C LEU A 224 28.48 7.82 -7.79
N SER A 225 29.68 7.38 -7.44
CA SER A 225 29.89 6.09 -6.76
C SER A 225 30.71 6.30 -5.50
N TYR A 226 30.21 5.79 -4.38
CA TYR A 226 30.84 5.88 -3.08
C TYR A 226 30.94 4.52 -2.39
N ARG A 227 31.87 4.40 -1.46
CA ARG A 227 32.04 3.23 -0.61
C ARG A 227 32.19 3.64 0.85
N GLN A 228 31.62 2.84 1.74
CA GLN A 228 31.80 2.93 3.19
C GLN A 228 31.90 1.51 3.76
N GLY A 229 33.10 1.10 4.17
CA GLY A 229 33.34 -0.29 4.59
C GLY A 229 33.03 -1.29 3.48
N ALA A 230 32.11 -2.22 3.73
CA ALA A 230 31.63 -3.23 2.76
C ALA A 230 30.39 -2.76 1.98
N GLN A 231 29.95 -1.51 2.15
CA GLN A 231 28.80 -0.97 1.45
C GLN A 231 29.25 -0.10 0.28
N ARG A 232 28.52 -0.21 -0.83
CA ARG A 232 28.65 0.64 -2.01
C ARG A 232 27.35 1.36 -2.29
N LEU A 233 27.45 2.65 -2.54
CA LEU A 233 26.35 3.54 -2.90
C LEU A 233 26.60 4.09 -4.30
N ASP A 234 25.74 3.73 -5.25
CA ASP A 234 25.70 4.34 -6.57
C ASP A 234 24.51 5.32 -6.62
N ILE A 235 24.78 6.55 -7.05
CA ILE A 235 23.82 7.66 -7.10
C ILE A 235 23.65 8.05 -8.55
N ASN A 236 22.46 7.84 -9.08
CA ASN A 236 22.09 8.26 -10.43
C ASN A 236 21.20 9.50 -10.34
N ILE A 237 21.63 10.60 -10.94
CA ILE A 237 20.92 11.88 -10.95
C ILE A 237 20.55 12.18 -12.40
N GLU A 238 19.28 12.05 -12.74
CA GLU A 238 18.75 12.31 -14.07
C GLU A 238 18.02 13.66 -14.08
N ALA A 239 18.44 14.59 -14.96
CA ALA A 239 17.73 15.85 -15.12
C ALA A 239 16.35 15.62 -15.76
N LYS A 240 15.33 16.23 -15.18
CA LYS A 240 13.96 16.25 -15.70
C LYS A 240 13.49 17.68 -15.87
N THR A 241 12.38 17.88 -16.58
CA THR A 241 11.75 19.20 -16.67
C THR A 241 11.38 19.69 -15.27
N GLY A 242 12.02 20.76 -14.80
CA GLY A 242 11.74 21.36 -13.50
C GLY A 242 12.55 20.82 -12.32
N GLY A 243 13.55 19.96 -12.54
CA GLY A 243 14.39 19.44 -11.47
C GLY A 243 15.18 18.19 -11.84
N VAL A 244 15.27 17.25 -10.91
CA VAL A 244 15.96 15.96 -11.05
C VAL A 244 15.14 14.81 -10.51
N HIS A 245 15.35 13.63 -11.07
CA HIS A 245 15.05 12.34 -10.48
C HIS A 245 16.33 11.72 -9.97
N VAL A 246 16.34 11.27 -8.72
CA VAL A 246 17.51 10.69 -8.08
C VAL A 246 17.22 9.26 -7.68
N GLU A 247 18.14 8.35 -7.98
CA GLU A 247 18.14 6.97 -7.52
C GLU A 247 19.42 6.68 -6.74
N LEU A 248 19.25 6.16 -5.53
CA LEU A 248 20.30 5.74 -4.61
C LEU A 248 20.26 4.22 -4.52
N LEU A 249 21.24 3.55 -5.12
CA LEU A 249 21.39 2.10 -5.08
C LEU A 249 22.44 1.72 -4.04
N LEU A 250 22.01 1.06 -2.97
CA LEU A 250 22.86 0.57 -1.90
C LEU A 250 23.07 -0.94 -2.06
N THR A 251 24.34 -1.35 -2.16
CA THR A 251 24.74 -2.75 -2.27
C THR A 251 25.76 -3.11 -1.20
N SER A 252 25.77 -4.38 -0.80
CA SER A 252 26.84 -4.95 0.01
C SER A 252 27.82 -5.69 -0.91
N GLU A 253 29.10 -5.36 -0.82
CA GLU A 253 30.20 -6.01 -1.55
C GLU A 253 30.90 -7.09 -0.71
#